data_AF-A0A135UHU7-F1
#
_entry.id   AF-A0A135UHU7-F1
#
_cell.length_a   1.000
_cell.length_b   1.000
_cell.length_c   1.000
_cell.angle_alpha   90.00
_cell.angle_beta   90.00
_cell.angle_gamma   90.00
#
_symmetry.space_group_name_H-M   'P 1'
#
loop_
_entity.id
_entity.type
_entity.pdbx_description
1 polymer ?
#
loop_
_entity_poly.entity_id
_entity_poly.type
_entity_poly.pdbx_seq_one_letter_code
_entity_poly.pdbx_strand_id
1 'polypeptide(L)'
;MCFGVTCSTCSKATWRGCGQHIPSALSSVPEDQWCTCTPKVTVNGKEYPPAGTVSIPGMSWLTGLFGGNSNDKSKQGTKGEL
;
A
#
# COMPACT_ATOMS: atom_id res chain seq x y z
N MET A 1 -9.06 -10.69 1.86
CA MET A 1 -8.08 -10.92 2.94
C MET A 1 -6.85 -10.07 2.69
N CYS A 2 -6.26 -9.48 3.74
CA CYS A 2 -4.94 -8.84 3.63
C CYS A 2 -3.88 -9.77 4.23
N PHE A 3 -2.66 -9.71 3.69
CA PHE A 3 -1.54 -10.53 4.16
C PHE A 3 -0.25 -9.70 4.17
N GLY A 4 0.68 -10.08 5.04
CA GLY A 4 1.99 -9.45 5.15
C GLY A 4 2.89 -9.77 3.96
N VAL A 5 3.64 -8.79 3.47
CA VAL A 5 4.66 -8.93 2.43
C VAL A 5 5.85 -8.03 2.75
N THR A 6 6.99 -8.25 2.09
CA THR A 6 8.12 -7.32 2.20
C THR A 6 7.98 -6.17 1.21
N CYS A 7 8.25 -4.93 1.66
CA CYS A 7 8.29 -3.76 0.81
C CYS A 7 9.54 -3.80 -0.08
N SER A 8 9.39 -3.69 -1.40
CA SER A 8 10.53 -3.66 -2.32
C SER A 8 11.36 -2.37 -2.27
N THR A 9 10.84 -1.31 -1.63
CA THR A 9 11.49 0.01 -1.55
C THR A 9 12.36 0.16 -0.32
N CYS A 10 11.86 -0.24 0.86
CA CYS A 10 12.58 -0.10 2.13
C CYS A 10 12.94 -1.45 2.78
N SER A 11 12.60 -2.57 2.16
CA SER A 11 12.89 -3.94 2.64
C SER A 11 12.25 -4.30 3.99
N LYS A 12 11.33 -3.47 4.49
CA LYS A 12 10.56 -3.69 5.73
C LYS A 12 9.23 -4.37 5.46
N ALA A 13 8.59 -4.89 6.50
CA ALA A 13 7.30 -5.53 6.39
C ALA A 13 6.18 -4.53 6.05
N THR A 14 5.34 -4.88 5.10
CA THR A 14 4.12 -4.17 4.74
C THR A 14 3.00 -5.18 4.49
N TRP A 15 1.86 -4.74 3.99
CA TRP A 15 0.70 -5.58 3.71
C TRP A 15 0.24 -5.40 2.26
N ARG A 16 -0.52 -6.36 1.76
CA ARG A 16 -1.24 -6.30 0.48
C ARG A 16 -2.70 -6.68 0.72
N GLY A 17 -3.61 -6.11 -0.08
CA GLY A 17 -5.04 -6.43 -0.03
C GLY A 17 -5.94 -5.20 -0.09
N CYS A 18 -7.10 -5.28 0.54
CA CYS A 18 -8.14 -4.24 0.51
C CYS A 18 -8.00 -3.15 1.59
N GLY A 19 -7.04 -3.24 2.51
CA GLY A 19 -6.78 -2.22 3.53
C GLY A 19 -7.66 -2.28 4.78
N GLN A 20 -8.73 -3.05 4.80
CA GLN A 20 -9.53 -3.23 6.03
C GLN A 20 -8.89 -4.20 7.04
N HIS A 21 -8.01 -5.10 6.57
CA HIS A 21 -7.47 -6.21 7.37
C HIS A 21 -5.97 -6.04 7.68
N ILE A 22 -5.45 -4.82 7.61
CA ILE A 22 -4.05 -4.51 7.96
C ILE A 22 -3.68 -4.96 9.38
N PRO A 23 -4.51 -4.72 10.43
CA PRO A 23 -4.17 -5.18 11.78
C PRO A 23 -3.88 -6.67 11.84
N SER A 24 -4.67 -7.47 11.13
CA SER A 24 -4.48 -8.92 11.08
C SER A 24 -3.24 -9.30 10.27
N ALA A 25 -2.98 -8.60 9.16
CA ALA A 25 -1.85 -8.86 8.27
C ALA A 25 -0.47 -8.58 8.91
N LEU A 26 -0.39 -7.56 9.77
CA LEU A 26 0.83 -7.16 10.47
C LEU A 26 0.85 -7.60 11.95
N SER A 27 -0.12 -8.40 12.39
CA SER A 27 -0.25 -8.79 13.80
C SER A 27 0.98 -9.50 14.37
N SER A 28 1.70 -10.25 13.54
CA SER A 28 2.93 -10.97 13.91
C SER A 28 4.22 -10.17 13.74
N VAL A 29 4.13 -8.92 13.26
CA VAL A 29 5.29 -8.07 12.98
C VAL A 29 5.28 -6.87 13.93
N PRO A 30 6.36 -6.62 14.69
CA PRO A 30 6.43 -5.46 15.57
C PRO A 30 6.53 -4.15 14.75
N GLU A 31 6.07 -3.05 15.34
CA GLU A 31 5.92 -1.75 14.65
C GLU A 31 7.25 -1.18 14.14
N ASP A 32 8.38 -1.52 14.76
CA ASP A 32 9.72 -1.07 14.33
C ASP A 32 10.13 -1.66 12.97
N GLN A 33 9.59 -2.83 12.65
CA GLN A 33 9.83 -3.55 11.39
C GLN A 33 8.81 -3.22 10.32
N TRP A 34 7.85 -2.34 10.60
CA TRP A 34 6.89 -1.89 9.59
C TRP A 34 7.54 -0.93 8.59
N CYS A 35 7.06 -0.99 7.37
CA CYS A 35 7.43 -0.09 6.29
C CYS A 35 7.21 1.38 6.69
N THR A 36 8.21 2.22 6.42
CA THR A 36 8.17 3.65 6.76
C THR A 36 7.92 4.53 5.53
N CYS A 37 7.60 3.92 4.38
CA CYS A 37 7.27 4.65 3.17
C CYS A 37 5.99 5.47 3.34
N THR A 38 5.91 6.57 2.58
CA THR A 38 4.72 7.44 2.49
C THR A 38 3.99 7.21 1.17
N PRO A 39 2.66 7.44 1.10
CA PRO A 39 1.77 7.91 2.16
C PRO A 39 1.30 6.76 3.06
N LYS A 40 1.10 7.05 4.35
CA LYS A 40 0.56 6.08 5.30
C LYS A 40 -0.97 6.05 5.23
N VAL A 41 -1.56 4.96 5.68
CA VAL A 41 -3.02 4.79 5.70
C VAL A 41 -3.54 4.68 7.13
N THR A 42 -4.67 5.31 7.42
CA THR A 42 -5.30 5.25 8.74
C THR A 42 -6.46 4.27 8.71
N VAL A 43 -6.41 3.26 9.59
CA VAL A 43 -7.46 2.23 9.69
C VAL A 43 -7.85 2.09 11.16
N ASN A 44 -9.14 2.34 11.46
CA ASN A 44 -9.65 2.37 12.85
C ASN A 44 -8.86 3.34 13.76
N GLY A 45 -8.46 4.51 13.24
CA GLY A 45 -7.76 5.52 14.00
C GLY A 45 -6.27 5.24 14.27
N LYS A 46 -5.73 4.10 13.81
CA LYS A 46 -4.30 3.82 13.86
C LYS A 46 -3.65 3.88 12.48
N GLU A 47 -2.45 4.44 12.45
CA GLU A 47 -1.68 4.66 11.23
C GLU A 47 -0.90 3.38 10.87
N TYR A 48 -0.90 3.04 9.59
CA TYR A 48 -0.23 1.87 9.05
C TYR A 48 0.59 2.20 7.81
N PRO A 49 1.60 1.39 7.48
CA PRO A 49 2.33 1.53 6.23
C PRO A 49 1.41 1.53 5.00
N PRO A 50 1.82 2.15 3.88
CA PRO A 50 1.13 1.98 2.60
C PRO A 50 1.07 0.50 2.25
N ALA A 51 0.00 0.10 1.54
CA ALA A 51 0.03 -1.18 0.86
C ALA A 51 1.32 -1.29 0.06
N GLY A 52 1.95 -2.46 0.05
CA GLY A 52 2.91 -2.71 -1.00
C GLY A 52 2.19 -2.43 -2.32
N THR A 53 2.72 -1.52 -3.12
CA THR A 53 2.46 -1.29 -4.54
C THR A 53 3.22 -0.01 -4.77
N VAL A 54 4.23 -0.11 -5.64
CA VAL A 54 5.22 0.91 -5.98
C VAL A 54 4.62 2.31 -5.95
N SER A 55 5.17 3.18 -5.10
CA SER A 55 5.01 4.63 -5.23
C SER A 55 5.52 5.00 -6.62
N ILE A 56 4.65 5.48 -7.50
CA ILE A 56 5.04 6.00 -8.81
C ILE A 56 5.60 7.40 -8.56
N PRO A 57 6.93 7.62 -8.57
CA PRO A 57 7.44 8.97 -8.48
C PRO A 57 7.19 9.65 -9.83
N GLY A 58 6.38 10.71 -9.85
CA GLY A 58 6.22 11.55 -11.05
C GLY A 58 4.82 11.73 -11.63
N MET A 59 3.73 11.37 -10.94
CA MET A 59 2.36 11.66 -11.43
C MET A 59 1.73 12.94 -10.85
N SER A 60 2.39 13.63 -9.91
CA SER A 60 1.85 14.83 -9.23
C SER A 60 1.86 16.12 -10.06
N TRP A 61 2.27 16.08 -11.33
CA TRP A 61 2.23 17.25 -12.22
C TRP A 61 1.08 17.20 -13.25
N LEU A 62 0.40 16.06 -13.42
CA LEU A 62 -0.58 15.88 -14.51
C LEU A 62 -2.03 16.26 -14.12
N THR A 63 -2.35 16.43 -12.83
CA THR A 63 -3.71 16.79 -12.37
C THR A 63 -4.01 18.30 -12.47
N GLY A 64 -3.06 19.11 -12.97
CA GLY A 64 -3.21 20.57 -13.08
C GLY A 64 -3.77 21.09 -14.41
N LEU A 65 -3.96 20.26 -15.44
CA LEU A 65 -4.32 20.73 -16.80
C LEU A 65 -5.56 20.10 -17.44
N PHE A 66 -6.19 19.10 -16.81
CA PHE A 66 -7.48 18.59 -17.25
C PHE A 66 -8.35 18.31 -16.03
N GLY A 67 -9.46 19.03 -15.93
CA GLY A 67 -10.38 18.93 -14.80
C GLY A 67 -11.03 17.55 -14.66
N GLY A 68 -11.50 17.28 -13.43
CA GLY A 68 -12.58 16.33 -13.19
C GLY A 68 -12.19 14.93 -12.75
N ASN A 69 -12.36 14.69 -11.45
CA ASN A 69 -13.00 13.51 -10.85
C ASN A 69 -12.49 12.09 -11.21
N SER A 70 -11.71 11.54 -10.27
CA SER A 70 -11.78 10.18 -9.72
C SER A 70 -11.94 9.02 -10.69
N ASN A 71 -10.90 8.22 -10.88
CA ASN A 71 -10.96 6.76 -11.06
C ASN A 71 -9.52 6.27 -11.20
N ASP A 72 -8.93 5.64 -10.19
CA ASP A 72 -7.85 4.71 -10.47
C ASP A 72 -8.04 3.38 -9.74
N LYS A 73 -7.81 2.36 -10.54
CA LYS A 73 -8.47 1.09 -10.62
C LYS A 73 -7.40 0.12 -10.19
N SER A 74 -7.43 -0.25 -8.91
CA SER A 74 -6.60 -1.32 -8.36
C SER A 74 -6.94 -2.66 -9.03
N LYS A 75 -6.43 -2.90 -10.24
CA LYS A 75 -6.41 -4.21 -10.88
C LYS A 75 -5.12 -4.90 -10.46
N GLN A 76 -5.24 -5.66 -9.38
CA GLN A 76 -4.27 -6.67 -8.97
C GLN A 76 -4.14 -7.68 -10.13
N GLY A 77 -2.99 -7.65 -10.81
CA GLY A 77 -2.60 -8.67 -11.76
C GLY A 77 -2.12 -9.89 -11.00
N THR A 78 -3.00 -10.89 -10.85
CA THR A 78 -2.57 -12.28 -10.76
C THR A 78 -2.01 -12.68 -12.13
N LYS A 79 -0.95 -13.51 -12.14
CA LYS A 79 -0.71 -14.64 -13.08
C LYS A 79 0.78 -14.84 -13.32
N GLY A 80 1.26 -16.03 -13.00
CA GLY A 80 2.40 -16.63 -13.68
C GLY A 80 3.23 -17.57 -12.83
N GLU A 81 2.74 -18.77 -12.52
CA GLU A 81 3.61 -19.94 -12.46
C GLU A 81 2.82 -21.18 -12.90
N LEU A 82 2.96 -21.48 -14.20
CA LEU A 82 3.19 -22.80 -14.84
C LEU A 82 3.28 -22.57 -16.35
#